data_AF-A0A842R0V6-F1
#
_entry.id   AF-A0A842R0V6-F1
#
_cell.length_a   1.000
_cell.length_b   1.000
_cell.length_c   1.000
_cell.angle_alpha   90.00
_cell.angle_beta   90.00
_cell.angle_gamma   90.00
#
_symmetry.space_group_name_H-M   'P 1'
#
loop_
_entity.id
_entity.type
_entity.pdbx_description
1 polymer ?
#
loop_
_entity_poly.entity_id
_entity_poly.type
_entity_poly.pdbx_seq_one_letter_code
_entity_poly.pdbx_strand_id
1 'polypeptide(L)'
;MVVGNKELDDFRREINDIDRKIIEYLEKRARIARDIGEYKKSHGIPVRDWEREQVILDKLSKKDLELLDGADLVKIYKEIMGTCRHLENLEETVGYLGPPGTFCEIAAREYFSDAGTIFQPFESKWELFRALG
;
A
#
# COMPACT_ATOMS: atom_id res chain seq x y z
N MET A 1 -13.12 43.18 -14.78
CA MET A 1 -14.06 42.31 -14.04
C MET A 1 -13.29 41.08 -13.60
N VAL A 2 -13.15 40.86 -12.30
CA VAL A 2 -12.45 39.70 -11.72
C VAL A 2 -13.46 38.56 -11.64
N VAL A 3 -13.55 37.77 -12.70
CA VAL A 3 -14.30 36.50 -12.72
C VAL A 3 -13.24 35.42 -12.71
N GLY A 4 -13.13 34.62 -11.64
CA GLY A 4 -12.31 33.41 -11.70
C GLY A 4 -11.55 32.93 -10.46
N ASN A 5 -11.64 33.57 -9.29
CA ASN A 5 -10.94 33.07 -8.08
C ASN A 5 -11.85 32.42 -7.03
N LYS A 6 -13.12 32.83 -6.96
CA LYS A 6 -14.05 32.34 -5.93
C LYS A 6 -14.40 30.86 -6.11
N GLU A 7 -14.69 30.45 -7.35
CA GLU A 7 -15.06 29.06 -7.67
C GLU A 7 -13.88 28.08 -7.48
N LEU A 8 -12.67 28.46 -7.90
CA LEU A 8 -11.48 27.64 -7.69
C LEU A 8 -11.13 27.50 -6.21
N ASP A 9 -11.22 28.58 -5.45
CA ASP A 9 -10.96 28.55 -4.02
C ASP A 9 -12.02 27.75 -3.26
N ASP A 10 -13.28 27.76 -3.72
CA ASP A 10 -14.34 26.92 -3.17
C ASP A 10 -14.07 25.42 -3.44
N PHE A 11 -13.68 25.03 -4.66
CA PHE A 11 -13.25 23.65 -4.95
C PHE A 11 -12.06 23.20 -4.10
N ARG A 12 -11.07 24.08 -3.90
CA ARG A 12 -9.92 23.79 -3.03
C ARG A 12 -10.33 23.58 -1.58
N ARG A 13 -11.30 24.34 -1.07
CA ARG A 13 -11.83 24.15 0.28
C ARG A 13 -12.51 22.80 0.42
N GLU A 14 -13.31 22.40 -0.57
CA GLU A 14 -13.95 21.09 -0.59
C GLU A 14 -12.92 19.96 -0.57
N ILE A 15 -11.87 20.05 -1.41
CA ILE A 15 -10.74 19.10 -1.40
C ILE A 15 -10.08 19.05 -0.02
N ASN A 16 -9.76 20.20 0.58
CA ASN A 16 -9.13 20.24 1.91
C ASN A 16 -9.97 19.58 3.01
N ASP A 17 -11.31 19.72 2.95
CA ASP A 17 -12.20 19.07 3.89
C ASP A 17 -12.31 17.57 3.67
N ILE A 18 -12.24 17.12 2.41
CA ILE A 18 -12.12 15.70 2.05
C ILE A 18 -10.79 15.14 2.56
N ASP A 19 -9.67 15.83 2.31
CA ASP A 19 -8.33 15.42 2.72
C ASP A 19 -8.24 15.26 4.24
N ARG A 20 -8.84 16.18 5.01
CA ARG A 20 -8.92 16.04 6.47
C ARG A 20 -9.59 14.74 6.88
N LYS A 21 -10.71 14.40 6.25
CA LYS A 21 -11.43 13.14 6.53
C LYS A 21 -10.62 11.92 6.11
N ILE A 22 -9.95 11.98 4.96
CA ILE A 22 -9.07 10.89 4.49
C ILE A 22 -7.99 10.64 5.55
N ILE A 23 -7.30 11.68 6.03
CA ILE A 23 -6.27 11.56 7.07
C ILE A 23 -6.85 10.95 8.35
N GLU A 24 -8.02 11.42 8.81
CA GLU A 24 -8.69 10.88 10.00
C GLU A 24 -9.01 9.38 9.86
N TYR A 25 -9.50 8.95 8.69
CA TYR A 25 -9.80 7.55 8.41
C TYR A 25 -8.54 6.70 8.27
N LEU A 26 -7.50 7.20 7.64
CA LEU A 26 -6.20 6.52 7.52
C LEU A 26 -5.59 6.28 8.90
N GLU A 27 -5.57 7.31 9.74
CA GLU A 27 -5.06 7.25 11.10
C GLU A 27 -5.89 6.26 11.96
N LYS A 28 -7.22 6.27 11.83
CA LYS A 28 -8.08 5.26 12.48
C LYS A 28 -7.77 3.84 12.00
N ARG A 29 -7.58 3.66 10.69
CA ARG A 29 -7.24 2.36 10.10
C ARG A 29 -5.88 1.86 10.61
N ALA A 30 -4.88 2.73 10.66
CA ALA A 30 -3.54 2.40 11.15
C ALA A 30 -3.57 1.94 12.61
N ARG A 31 -4.33 2.62 13.48
CA ARG A 31 -4.51 2.18 14.87
C ARG A 31 -5.12 0.78 14.97
N ILE A 32 -6.18 0.51 14.20
CA ILE A 32 -6.82 -0.81 14.19
C ILE A 32 -5.87 -1.88 13.66
N ALA A 33 -5.08 -1.58 12.61
CA ALA A 33 -4.09 -2.50 12.06
C ALA A 33 -3.04 -2.88 13.11
N ARG A 34 -2.47 -1.88 13.81
CA ARG A 34 -1.55 -2.09 14.93
C ARG A 34 -2.15 -2.98 16.01
N ASP A 35 -3.37 -2.69 16.46
CA ASP A 35 -4.02 -3.48 17.51
C ASP A 35 -4.27 -4.94 17.05
N ILE A 36 -4.59 -5.16 15.76
CA ILE A 36 -4.65 -6.50 15.15
C ILE A 36 -3.27 -7.18 15.16
N GLY A 37 -2.21 -6.44 14.83
CA GLY A 37 -0.83 -6.94 14.86
C GLY A 37 -0.42 -7.41 16.25
N GLU A 38 -0.71 -6.62 17.29
CA GLU A 38 -0.48 -6.97 18.70
C GLU A 38 -1.30 -8.20 19.13
N TYR A 39 -2.57 -8.28 18.71
CA TYR A 39 -3.42 -9.44 18.95
C TYR A 39 -2.82 -10.70 18.32
N LYS A 40 -2.45 -10.66 17.03
CA LYS A 40 -1.85 -11.81 16.34
C LYS A 40 -0.55 -12.26 17.02
N LYS A 41 0.31 -11.30 17.40
CA LYS A 41 1.58 -11.56 18.10
C LYS A 41 1.36 -12.25 19.44
N SER A 42 0.39 -11.78 20.23
CA SER A 42 0.07 -12.39 21.54
C SER A 42 -0.56 -13.79 21.43
N HIS A 43 -1.14 -14.15 20.28
CA HIS A 43 -1.78 -15.44 20.04
C HIS A 43 -0.95 -16.39 19.15
N GLY A 44 0.29 -16.02 18.80
CA GLY A 44 1.14 -16.82 17.92
C GLY A 44 0.61 -17.00 16.51
N ILE A 45 -0.32 -16.15 16.07
CA ILE A 45 -0.86 -16.14 14.71
C ILE A 45 0.16 -15.43 13.82
N PRO A 46 0.48 -15.94 12.62
CA PRO A 46 1.28 -15.20 11.66
C PRO A 46 0.69 -13.81 11.45
N VAL A 47 1.49 -12.78 11.72
CA VAL A 47 1.02 -11.39 11.55
C VAL A 47 0.60 -11.15 10.08
N ARG A 48 1.31 -11.86 9.20
CA ARG A 48 1.05 -12.16 7.80
C ARG A 48 -0.31 -12.79 7.46
N ASP A 49 -1.29 -12.04 6.96
CA ASP A 49 -2.50 -12.62 6.36
C ASP A 49 -2.64 -12.20 4.88
N TRP A 50 -1.83 -12.85 4.03
CA TRP A 50 -1.83 -12.65 2.58
C TRP A 50 -3.20 -12.88 1.95
N GLU A 51 -3.89 -13.93 2.41
CA GLU A 51 -5.22 -14.27 1.91
C GLU A 51 -6.19 -13.12 2.19
N ARG A 52 -6.13 -12.54 3.39
CA ARG A 52 -6.96 -11.39 3.75
C ARG A 52 -6.67 -10.17 2.88
N GLU A 53 -5.41 -9.87 2.58
CA GLU A 53 -5.04 -8.76 1.69
C GLU A 53 -5.54 -8.98 0.26
N GLN A 54 -5.30 -10.17 -0.31
CA GLN A 54 -5.78 -10.53 -1.65
C GLN A 54 -7.31 -10.42 -1.75
N VAL A 55 -8.05 -10.88 -0.73
CA VAL A 55 -9.51 -10.73 -0.68
C VAL A 55 -9.96 -9.27 -0.69
N ILE A 56 -9.19 -8.33 -0.12
CA ILE A 56 -9.51 -6.89 -0.20
C ILE A 56 -9.22 -6.37 -1.61
N LEU A 57 -8.04 -6.67 -2.15
CA LEU A 57 -7.63 -6.20 -3.46
C LEU A 57 -8.56 -6.71 -4.57
N ASP A 58 -8.98 -7.98 -4.50
CA ASP A 58 -9.96 -8.57 -5.42
C ASP A 58 -11.35 -7.93 -5.34
N LYS A 59 -11.74 -7.46 -4.15
CA LYS A 59 -13.00 -6.73 -3.99
C LYS A 59 -12.91 -5.33 -4.56
N LEU A 60 -11.73 -4.69 -4.48
CA LEU A 60 -11.49 -3.37 -5.03
C LEU A 60 -11.33 -3.39 -6.55
N SER A 61 -10.65 -4.40 -7.10
CA SER A 61 -10.44 -4.53 -8.55
C SER A 61 -11.75 -4.68 -9.34
N LYS A 62 -12.81 -5.16 -8.69
CA LYS A 62 -14.16 -5.31 -9.24
C LYS A 62 -15.05 -4.08 -9.07
N LYS A 63 -14.53 -3.00 -8.47
CA LYS A 63 -15.27 -1.74 -8.34
C LYS A 63 -15.12 -0.93 -9.62
N ASP A 64 -16.22 -0.30 -9.99
CA ASP A 64 -16.31 0.63 -11.10
C ASP A 64 -17.06 1.86 -10.58
N LEU A 65 -16.31 2.84 -10.08
CA LEU A 65 -16.88 4.11 -9.60
C LEU A 65 -16.94 5.07 -10.79
N GLU A 66 -17.70 6.16 -10.64
CA GLU A 66 -17.93 7.12 -11.72
C GLU A 66 -16.63 7.70 -12.34
N LEU A 67 -15.57 7.87 -11.54
CA LEU A 67 -14.30 8.47 -11.98
C LEU A 67 -13.05 7.63 -11.65
N LEU A 68 -13.17 6.62 -10.80
CA LEU A 68 -12.05 5.77 -10.36
C LEU A 68 -12.39 4.32 -10.65
N ASP A 69 -11.50 3.66 -11.39
CA ASP A 69 -11.65 2.24 -11.68
C ASP A 69 -11.07 1.37 -10.56
N GLY A 70 -11.27 0.05 -10.67
CA GLY A 70 -10.74 -0.89 -9.70
C GLY A 70 -9.22 -0.92 -9.64
N ALA A 71 -8.51 -0.61 -10.73
CA ALA A 71 -7.06 -0.59 -10.76
C ALA A 71 -6.50 0.61 -9.99
N ASP A 72 -7.12 1.78 -10.10
CA ASP A 72 -6.79 2.96 -9.31
C ASP A 72 -6.97 2.71 -7.81
N LEU A 73 -8.09 2.10 -7.43
CA LEU A 73 -8.36 1.76 -6.03
C LEU A 73 -7.36 0.74 -5.48
N VAL A 74 -6.98 -0.26 -6.28
CA VAL A 74 -5.96 -1.25 -5.90
C VAL A 74 -4.62 -0.59 -5.63
N LYS A 75 -4.16 0.33 -6.49
CA LYS A 75 -2.90 1.06 -6.30
C LYS A 75 -2.89 1.83 -4.98
N ILE A 76 -3.94 2.61 -4.71
CA ILE A 76 -4.08 3.39 -3.48
C ILE A 76 -4.07 2.47 -2.26
N TYR A 77 -4.84 1.37 -2.29
CA TYR A 77 -4.94 0.47 -1.15
C TYR A 77 -3.67 -0.32 -0.87
N LYS A 78 -2.88 -0.66 -1.89
CA LYS A 78 -1.57 -1.29 -1.69
C LYS A 78 -0.65 -0.41 -0.83
N GLU A 79 -0.60 0.89 -1.10
CA GLU A 79 0.19 1.86 -0.33
C GLU A 79 -0.33 2.03 1.11
N ILE A 80 -1.66 2.10 1.27
CA ILE A 80 -2.28 2.15 2.60
C ILE A 80 -1.94 0.89 3.41
N MET A 81 -2.00 -0.29 2.80
CA MET A 81 -1.62 -1.55 3.44
C MET A 81 -0.13 -1.59 3.78
N GLY A 82 0.73 -1.20 2.84
CA GLY A 82 2.19 -1.14 3.02
C GLY A 82 2.61 -0.23 4.16
N THR A 83 2.02 0.96 4.25
CA THR A 83 2.27 1.90 5.35
C THR A 83 1.87 1.30 6.70
N CYS A 84 0.75 0.58 6.78
CA CYS A 84 0.35 -0.07 8.02
C CYS A 84 1.33 -1.19 8.43
N ARG A 85 1.85 -1.96 7.47
CA ARG A 85 2.90 -2.97 7.75
C ARG A 85 4.19 -2.33 8.28
N HIS A 86 4.60 -1.22 7.69
CA HIS A 86 5.75 -0.46 8.19
C HIS A 86 5.56 -0.02 9.64
N LEU A 87 4.37 0.50 9.99
CA LEU A 87 4.04 0.91 11.37
C LEU A 87 4.03 -0.26 12.37
N GLU A 88 3.76 -1.48 11.90
CA GLU A 88 3.84 -2.71 12.71
C GLU A 88 5.29 -3.24 12.85
N ASN A 89 6.30 -2.53 12.31
CA ASN A 89 7.69 -2.98 12.15
C ASN A 89 7.82 -4.31 11.38
N LEU A 90 6.93 -4.50 10.41
CA LEU A 90 6.92 -5.66 9.52
C LEU A 90 7.45 -5.21 8.16
N GLU A 91 8.74 -4.97 8.08
CA GLU A 91 9.39 -4.75 6.79
C GLU A 91 9.46 -6.07 6.04
N GLU A 92 8.98 -6.08 4.80
CA GLU A 92 9.06 -7.23 3.91
C GLU A 92 10.28 -7.09 3.02
N THR A 93 11.16 -8.09 3.01
CA THR A 93 12.21 -8.16 1.98
C THR A 93 11.67 -8.84 0.73
N VAL A 94 11.61 -8.10 -0.37
CA VAL A 94 11.27 -8.62 -1.69
C VAL A 94 12.54 -8.71 -2.53
N GLY A 95 12.93 -9.92 -2.87
CA GLY A 95 14.06 -10.17 -3.77
C GLY A 95 13.65 -10.08 -5.24
N TYR A 96 14.49 -9.45 -6.05
CA TYR A 96 14.36 -9.46 -7.51
C TYR A 96 15.69 -9.84 -8.18
N LEU A 97 15.59 -10.42 -9.38
CA LEU A 97 16.75 -10.89 -10.13
C LEU A 97 17.36 -9.76 -10.98
N GLY A 98 18.67 -9.53 -10.82
CA GLY A 98 19.43 -8.52 -11.57
C GLY A 98 19.70 -7.24 -10.77
N PRO A 99 20.52 -6.32 -11.34
CA PRO A 99 20.86 -5.06 -10.68
C PRO A 99 19.65 -4.11 -10.55
N PRO A 100 19.77 -3.04 -9.73
CA PRO A 100 18.80 -1.95 -9.71
C PRO A 100 18.60 -1.32 -11.10
N GLY A 101 17.37 -0.88 -11.39
CA GLY A 101 16.92 -0.31 -12.67
C GLY A 101 16.50 -1.35 -13.70
N THR A 102 16.42 -2.63 -13.35
CA THR A 102 16.00 -3.70 -14.26
C THR A 102 14.48 -3.89 -14.31
N PHE A 103 14.00 -4.57 -15.35
CA PHE A 103 12.58 -4.94 -15.47
C PHE A 103 12.08 -5.76 -14.27
N CYS A 104 12.94 -6.54 -13.63
CA CYS A 104 12.58 -7.30 -12.45
C CYS A 104 12.37 -6.40 -11.22
N GLU A 105 13.15 -5.33 -11.05
CA GLU A 105 12.88 -4.34 -10.00
C GLU A 105 11.56 -3.62 -10.27
N ILE A 106 11.35 -3.16 -11.51
CA ILE A 106 10.14 -2.44 -11.90
C ILE A 106 8.90 -3.31 -11.64
N ALA A 107 8.92 -4.57 -12.08
CA ALA A 107 7.83 -5.50 -11.84
C ALA A 107 7.60 -5.77 -10.34
N ALA A 108 8.67 -5.85 -9.55
CA ALA A 108 8.53 -5.99 -8.10
C ALA A 108 7.85 -4.77 -7.47
N ARG A 109 8.25 -3.54 -7.85
CA ARG A 109 7.63 -2.30 -7.36
C ARG A 109 6.21 -2.06 -7.85
N GLU A 110 5.84 -2.59 -9.00
CA GLU A 110 4.45 -2.56 -9.46
C GLU A 110 3.56 -3.56 -8.68
N TYR A 111 4.15 -4.68 -8.28
CA TYR A 111 3.43 -5.72 -7.57
C TYR A 111 3.31 -5.43 -6.07
N PHE A 112 4.41 -5.05 -5.42
CA PHE A 112 4.50 -4.75 -4.00
C PHE A 112 4.39 -3.25 -3.74
N SER A 113 3.88 -2.86 -2.57
CA SER A 113 3.93 -1.45 -2.16
C SER A 113 5.35 -1.04 -1.82
N ASP A 114 5.76 0.19 -2.13
CA ASP A 114 7.05 0.72 -1.69
C ASP A 114 7.09 0.90 -0.16
N ALA A 115 5.96 1.29 0.44
CA ALA A 115 5.85 1.42 1.88
C ALA A 115 5.93 0.05 2.57
N GLY A 116 6.90 -0.08 3.49
CA GLY A 116 7.10 -1.31 4.27
C GLY A 116 7.74 -2.46 3.49
N THR A 117 8.31 -2.20 2.31
CA THR A 117 9.02 -3.20 1.51
C THR A 117 10.48 -2.78 1.26
N ILE A 118 11.40 -3.70 1.53
CA ILE A 118 12.81 -3.59 1.17
C ILE A 118 13.02 -4.39 -0.11
N PHE A 119 13.30 -3.70 -1.21
CA PHE A 119 13.64 -4.34 -2.48
C PHE A 119 15.13 -4.67 -2.51
N GLN A 120 15.46 -5.95 -2.65
CA GLN A 120 16.83 -6.44 -2.63
C GLN A 120 17.21 -7.08 -3.98
N PRO A 121 18.26 -6.57 -4.67
CA PRO A 121 18.75 -7.19 -5.89
C PRO A 121 19.52 -8.47 -5.58
N PHE A 122 19.41 -9.46 -6.46
CA PHE A 122 20.18 -10.70 -6.42
C PHE A 122 20.80 -10.99 -7.80
N GLU A 123 22.06 -11.43 -7.83
CA GLU A 123 22.76 -11.69 -9.10
C GLU A 123 22.37 -13.04 -9.72
N SER A 124 21.88 -13.97 -8.89
CA SER A 124 21.42 -15.28 -9.37
C SER A 124 20.18 -15.75 -8.62
N LYS A 125 19.36 -16.54 -9.32
CA LYS A 125 18.20 -17.22 -8.74
C LYS A 125 18.57 -18.10 -7.53
N TRP A 126 19.77 -18.67 -7.51
CA TRP A 126 20.25 -19.51 -6.41
C TRP A 126 20.57 -18.70 -5.16
N GLU A 127 21.14 -17.50 -5.35
CA GLU A 127 21.36 -16.57 -4.25
C GLU A 127 20.03 -16.10 -3.66
N LEU A 128 19.09 -15.71 -4.52
CA LEU A 128 17.74 -15.30 -4.12
C LEU A 128 17.04 -16.39 -3.31
N PHE A 129 16.97 -17.62 -3.81
CA PHE A 129 16.30 -18.72 -3.10
C PHE A 129 17.01 -19.14 -1.82
N ARG A 130 18.34 -18.97 -1.71
CA ARG A 130 19.04 -19.21 -0.45
C ARG A 130 18.77 -18.12 0.59
N ALA A 131 18.57 -16.89 0.13
CA ALA A 131 18.36 -15.75 1.02
C ALA A 131 16.91 -15.63 1.52
N LEU A 132 15.92 -15.99 0.69
CA LEU A 132 14.50 -15.70 0.93
C LEU A 132 13.57 -16.92 0.83
N GLY A 133 14.10 -18.11 0.53
CA GLY A 133 13.32 -19.36 0.33
C GLY A 133 13.16 -20.22 1.57
#